data_AF-A0A6B9G182-F1
#
_entry.id   AF-A0A6B9G182-F1
#
_cell.length_a   1.000
_cell.length_b   1.000
_cell.length_c   1.000
_cell.angle_alpha   90.00
_cell.angle_beta   90.00
_cell.angle_gamma   90.00
#
_symmetry.space_group_name_H-M   'P 1'
#
loop_
_entity.id
_entity.type
_entity.pdbx_description
1 polymer ?
#
loop_
_entity_poly.entity_id
_entity_poly.type
_entity_poly.pdbx_seq_one_letter_code
_entity_poly.pdbx_strand_id
1 'polypeptide(L)'
;MKIVRKLPVVLILAVLLISSLIWGMGKTIDARPEYRQNNFFRYHYFTDDQIKNAPRISNHYSFRYRAQDGMVPLMSSIIFNGATDVMPLKKYVESLGYKYTGKDEAYGERWENERSNEVFLLWVSEALQD
;
A
#
# COMPACT_ATOMS: atom_id res chain seq x y z
N MET A 1 -49.56 -6.45 -13.90
CA MET A 1 -48.51 -5.56 -14.46
C MET A 1 -48.13 -4.39 -13.52
N LYS A 2 -47.87 -4.63 -12.22
CA LYS A 2 -47.43 -3.55 -11.29
C LYS A 2 -45.90 -3.40 -11.24
N ILE A 3 -45.18 -4.51 -11.39
CA ILE A 3 -43.71 -4.58 -11.34
C ILE A 3 -43.07 -3.88 -12.56
N VAL A 4 -43.62 -4.09 -13.75
CA VAL A 4 -43.15 -3.47 -15.01
C VAL A 4 -43.26 -1.93 -14.99
N ARG A 5 -44.24 -1.37 -14.28
CA ARG A 5 -44.41 0.09 -14.12
C ARG A 5 -43.39 0.70 -13.16
N LYS A 6 -42.84 -0.08 -12.22
CA LYS A 6 -41.83 0.38 -11.25
C LYS A 6 -40.39 0.13 -11.72
N LEU A 7 -40.19 -0.72 -12.72
CA LEU A 7 -38.90 -1.03 -13.33
C LEU A 7 -38.07 0.21 -13.73
N PRO A 8 -38.63 1.25 -14.39
CA PRO A 8 -37.85 2.45 -14.72
C PRO A 8 -37.43 3.24 -13.47
N VAL A 9 -38.28 3.29 -12.44
CA VAL A 9 -37.96 3.96 -11.17
C VAL A 9 -36.84 3.24 -10.43
N VAL A 10 -36.86 1.90 -10.43
CA VAL A 10 -35.80 1.09 -9.83
C VAL A 10 -34.47 1.27 -10.58
N LEU A 11 -34.50 1.32 -11.92
CA LEU A 11 -33.31 1.58 -12.73
C LEU A 11 -32.72 2.97 -12.46
N ILE A 12 -33.56 4.01 -12.36
CA ILE A 12 -33.11 5.36 -12.02
C ILE A 12 -32.46 5.39 -10.63
N LEU A 13 -33.08 4.76 -9.63
CA LEU A 13 -32.51 4.68 -8.28
C LEU A 13 -31.18 3.92 -8.26
N ALA A 14 -31.04 2.84 -9.03
CA ALA A 14 -29.80 2.10 -9.15
C ALA A 14 -28.68 2.93 -9.80
N VAL A 15 -28.99 3.67 -10.88
CA VAL A 15 -28.03 4.58 -11.52
C VAL A 15 -27.61 5.70 -10.56
N LEU A 16 -28.54 6.28 -9.80
CA LEU A 16 -28.23 7.30 -8.80
C LEU A 16 -27.32 6.76 -7.69
N LEU A 17 -27.60 5.56 -7.18
CA LEU A 17 -26.75 4.87 -6.21
C LEU A 17 -25.34 4.64 -6.75
N ILE A 18 -25.21 4.07 -7.96
CA ILE A 18 -23.91 3.84 -8.60
C ILE A 18 -23.17 5.17 -8.81
N SER A 19 -23.85 6.21 -9.27
CA SER A 19 -23.24 7.54 -9.46
C SER A 19 -22.74 8.15 -8.16
N SER A 20 -23.48 8.00 -7.05
CA SER A 20 -23.06 8.49 -5.72
C SER A 20 -21.82 7.76 -5.20
N LEU A 21 -21.71 6.45 -5.46
CA LEU A 21 -20.56 5.64 -5.11
C LEU A 21 -19.33 6.06 -5.92
N ILE A 22 -19.48 6.31 -7.23
CA ILE A 22 -18.41 6.78 -8.11
C ILE A 22 -17.94 8.18 -7.68
N TRP A 23 -18.86 9.10 -7.35
CA TRP A 23 -18.50 10.46 -6.97
C TRP A 23 -17.81 10.53 -5.60
N GLY A 24 -18.21 9.68 -4.66
CA GLY A 24 -17.56 9.54 -3.35
C GLY A 24 -16.11 9.04 -3.44
N MET A 25 -15.78 8.23 -4.45
CA MET A 25 -14.42 7.70 -4.65
C MET A 25 -13.44 8.74 -5.21
N GLY A 26 -13.90 9.81 -5.87
CA GLY A 26 -13.05 10.78 -6.55
C GLY A 26 -12.28 11.75 -5.64
N LYS A 27 -12.58 11.79 -4.32
CA LYS A 27 -12.09 12.84 -3.41
C LYS A 27 -10.90 12.44 -2.52
N THR A 28 -10.30 11.27 -2.71
CA THR A 28 -9.20 10.78 -1.83
C THR A 28 -7.92 10.39 -2.58
N ILE A 29 -7.72 10.88 -3.80
CA ILE A 29 -6.49 10.58 -4.55
C ILE A 29 -5.41 11.58 -4.13
N ASP A 30 -4.90 11.39 -2.90
CA ASP A 30 -3.46 11.60 -2.73
C ASP A 30 -2.80 10.65 -3.71
N ALA A 31 -1.87 11.14 -4.54
CA ALA A 31 -1.18 10.32 -5.54
C ALA A 31 -0.29 9.21 -4.92
N ARG A 32 -0.30 9.07 -3.59
CA ARG A 32 0.51 8.15 -2.78
C ARG A 32 -0.24 7.76 -1.49
N PRO A 33 -1.44 7.14 -1.57
CA PRO A 33 -2.26 6.96 -0.39
C PRO A 33 -1.59 5.95 0.55
N GLU A 34 -1.05 6.45 1.66
CA GLU A 34 -0.66 5.57 2.76
C GLU A 34 -1.91 4.90 3.32
N TYR A 35 -1.75 3.64 3.70
CA TYR A 35 -2.82 2.88 4.33
C TYR A 35 -2.27 2.06 5.49
N ARG A 36 -3.15 1.71 6.42
CA ARG A 36 -2.83 0.93 7.62
C ARG A 36 -3.40 -0.48 7.50
N GLN A 37 -2.91 -1.38 8.33
CA GLN A 37 -3.39 -2.76 8.38
C GLN A 37 -4.89 -2.89 8.64
N ASN A 38 -5.50 -1.93 9.36
CA ASN A 38 -6.94 -1.87 9.59
C ASN A 38 -7.78 -1.49 8.36
N ASN A 39 -7.16 -1.04 7.27
CA ASN A 39 -7.83 -0.78 6.00
C ASN A 39 -7.95 -2.10 5.21
N PHE A 40 -8.89 -2.96 5.61
CA PHE A 40 -9.05 -4.33 5.13
C PHE A 40 -8.86 -4.50 3.62
N PHE A 41 -9.63 -3.74 2.81
CA PHE A 41 -9.55 -3.82 1.35
C PHE A 41 -8.17 -3.43 0.81
N ARG A 42 -7.59 -2.32 1.28
CA ARG A 42 -6.30 -1.84 0.79
C ARG A 42 -5.17 -2.77 1.21
N TYR A 43 -5.20 -3.24 2.44
CA TYR A 43 -4.18 -4.14 2.99
C TYR A 43 -4.17 -5.52 2.30
N HIS A 44 -5.33 -6.07 1.97
CA HIS A 44 -5.37 -7.38 1.30
C HIS A 44 -5.10 -7.30 -0.21
N TYR A 45 -5.46 -6.19 -0.85
CA TYR A 45 -5.32 -6.03 -2.29
C TYR A 45 -3.98 -5.43 -2.73
N PHE A 46 -3.40 -4.50 -1.96
CA PHE A 46 -2.20 -3.74 -2.36
C PHE A 46 -0.93 -4.08 -1.58
N THR A 47 -0.98 -5.00 -0.62
CA THR A 47 0.20 -5.41 0.15
C THR A 47 0.67 -6.78 -0.31
N ASP A 48 1.92 -6.86 -0.76
CA ASP A 48 2.55 -8.12 -1.11
C ASP A 48 2.77 -8.99 0.12
N ASP A 49 2.70 -10.31 -0.05
CA ASP A 49 2.78 -11.26 1.06
C ASP A 49 4.11 -11.17 1.82
N GLN A 50 5.20 -10.83 1.14
CA GLN A 50 6.49 -10.56 1.76
C GLN A 50 6.41 -9.38 2.75
N ILE A 51 5.68 -8.32 2.42
CA ILE A 51 5.50 -7.17 3.32
C ILE A 51 4.50 -7.50 4.45
N LYS A 52 3.46 -8.28 4.15
CA LYS A 52 2.53 -8.76 5.19
C LYS A 52 3.28 -9.51 6.28
N ASN A 53 4.23 -10.37 5.88
CA ASN A 53 5.04 -11.22 6.74
C ASN A 53 6.28 -10.54 7.36
N ALA A 54 6.60 -9.31 6.94
CA ALA A 54 7.73 -8.58 7.48
C ALA A 54 7.59 -8.32 9.00
N PRO A 55 8.67 -8.44 9.79
CA PRO A 55 8.62 -8.17 11.22
C PRO A 55 8.21 -6.72 11.49
N ARG A 56 7.29 -6.53 12.45
CA ARG A 56 6.85 -5.19 12.87
C ARG A 56 7.83 -4.64 13.91
N ILE A 57 8.76 -3.79 13.46
CA ILE A 57 9.81 -3.20 14.30
C ILE A 57 9.37 -1.94 15.08
N SER A 58 8.13 -1.48 14.85
CA SER A 58 7.46 -0.42 15.62
C SER A 58 5.95 -0.65 15.60
N ASN A 59 5.25 -0.11 16.61
CA ASN A 59 3.78 -0.06 16.66
C ASN A 59 3.20 0.99 15.70
N HIS A 60 4.01 1.96 15.28
CA HIS A 60 3.59 3.05 14.40
C HIS A 60 4.12 2.79 12.99
N TYR A 61 3.33 2.07 12.19
CA TYR A 61 3.67 1.80 10.79
C TYR A 61 2.50 2.05 9.83
N SER A 62 2.85 2.28 8.57
CA SER A 62 1.94 2.39 7.43
C SER A 62 2.54 1.68 6.22
N PHE A 63 1.68 1.44 5.23
CA PHE A 63 2.04 0.85 3.95
C PHE A 63 1.82 1.86 2.85
N ARG A 64 2.64 1.77 1.81
CA ARG A 64 2.49 2.55 0.59
C ARG A 64 2.58 1.61 -0.60
N TYR A 65 1.66 1.73 -1.53
CA TYR A 65 1.67 1.00 -2.78
C TYR A 65 1.75 2.00 -3.93
N ARG A 66 2.62 1.70 -4.91
CA ARG A 66 2.73 2.50 -6.14
C ARG A 66 2.64 1.58 -7.34
N ALA A 67 1.52 1.64 -8.05
CA ALA A 67 1.46 1.19 -9.43
C ALA A 67 2.19 2.25 -10.27
N GLN A 68 3.45 1.99 -10.65
CA GLN A 68 4.18 2.85 -11.56
C GLN A 68 3.89 2.37 -12.99
N ASP A 69 3.53 3.30 -13.88
CA ASP A 69 3.09 2.98 -15.24
C ASP A 69 4.25 2.41 -16.08
N GLY A 70 4.00 1.36 -16.89
CA GLY A 70 5.00 0.74 -17.79
C GLY A 70 5.76 -0.50 -17.25
N MET A 71 6.98 -0.77 -17.76
CA MET A 71 7.83 -1.94 -17.43
C MET A 71 8.61 -1.79 -16.10
N VAL A 72 8.16 -0.94 -15.19
CA VAL A 72 8.85 -0.68 -13.91
C VAL A 72 8.36 -1.67 -12.86
N PRO A 73 9.25 -2.22 -12.01
CA PRO A 73 8.89 -3.18 -10.97
C PRO A 73 7.77 -2.67 -10.03
N LEU A 74 6.92 -3.59 -9.58
CA LEU A 74 5.94 -3.35 -8.51
C LEU A 74 6.68 -2.84 -7.27
N MET A 75 6.25 -1.69 -6.76
CA MET A 75 6.86 -1.07 -5.58
C MET A 75 5.86 -1.10 -4.43
N SER A 76 6.15 -1.95 -3.46
CA SER A 76 5.45 -1.97 -2.19
C SER A 76 6.39 -1.53 -1.08
N SER A 77 5.91 -0.66 -0.19
CA SER A 77 6.72 -0.04 0.86
C SER A 77 6.08 -0.23 2.23
N ILE A 78 6.92 -0.44 3.23
CA ILE A 78 6.55 -0.35 4.64
C ILE A 78 7.30 0.82 5.28
N ILE A 79 6.56 1.63 6.02
CA ILE A 79 7.04 2.84 6.67
C ILE A 79 6.94 2.62 8.17
N PHE A 80 8.05 2.69 8.88
CA PHE A 80 8.11 2.60 10.34
C PHE A 80 8.48 3.95 10.93
N ASN A 81 7.71 4.39 11.93
CA ASN A 81 8.00 5.59 12.70
C ASN A 81 8.45 5.20 14.10
N GLY A 82 9.57 5.75 14.57
CA GLY A 82 10.09 5.51 15.92
C GLY A 82 10.57 4.08 16.17
N ALA A 83 11.07 3.40 15.13
CA ALA A 83 11.71 2.09 15.32
C ALA A 83 13.11 2.26 15.93
N THR A 84 13.41 1.49 16.98
CA THR A 84 14.70 1.54 17.68
C THR A 84 15.73 0.56 17.14
N ASP A 85 15.27 -0.55 16.54
CA ASP A 85 16.12 -1.55 15.89
C ASP A 85 15.54 -1.98 14.54
N VAL A 86 16.30 -1.71 13.47
CA VAL A 86 15.92 -2.03 12.08
C VAL A 86 16.50 -3.37 11.63
N MET A 87 17.46 -3.93 12.39
CA MET A 87 18.17 -5.16 12.00
C MET A 87 17.29 -6.37 11.74
N PRO A 88 16.22 -6.65 12.53
CA PRO A 88 15.34 -7.78 12.26
C PRO A 88 14.69 -7.70 10.88
N LEU A 89 14.34 -6.48 10.45
CA LEU A 89 13.71 -6.24 9.16
C LEU A 89 14.71 -6.34 8.01
N LYS A 90 15.94 -5.83 8.18
CA LYS A 90 17.00 -5.97 7.18
C LYS A 90 17.34 -7.44 6.94
N LYS A 91 17.56 -8.21 8.01
CA LYS A 91 17.80 -9.66 7.92
C LYS A 91 16.66 -10.41 7.25
N TYR A 92 15.42 -10.00 7.50
CA TYR A 92 14.25 -10.55 6.82
C TYR A 92 14.30 -10.29 5.32
N VAL A 93 14.53 -9.04 4.89
CA VAL A 93 14.60 -8.65 3.48
C VAL A 93 15.76 -9.37 2.76
N GLU A 94 16.92 -9.48 3.40
CA GLU A 94 18.07 -10.27 2.89
C GLU A 94 17.73 -11.76 2.76
N SER A 95 17.00 -12.34 3.72
CA SER A 95 16.60 -13.75 3.67
C SER A 95 15.66 -14.09 2.50
N LEU A 96 14.95 -13.08 1.99
CA LEU A 96 14.10 -13.20 0.79
C LEU A 96 14.91 -13.07 -0.52
N GLY A 97 16.23 -12.81 -0.44
CA GLY A 97 17.12 -12.69 -1.59
C GLY A 97 17.23 -11.28 -2.17
N TYR A 98 16.71 -10.27 -1.47
CA TYR A 98 16.91 -8.87 -1.87
C TYR A 98 18.30 -8.37 -1.47
N LYS A 99 18.84 -7.45 -2.25
CA LYS A 99 20.11 -6.77 -1.99
C LYS A 99 19.87 -5.28 -1.85
N TYR A 100 20.58 -4.65 -0.91
CA TYR A 100 20.56 -3.20 -0.76
C TYR A 100 21.20 -2.53 -1.98
N THR A 101 20.49 -1.58 -2.59
CA THR A 101 20.96 -0.85 -3.78
C THR A 101 21.18 0.64 -3.54
N GLY A 102 20.74 1.18 -2.40
CA GLY A 102 20.98 2.57 -2.02
C GLY A 102 19.87 3.17 -1.18
N LYS A 103 20.00 4.45 -0.86
CA LYS A 103 18.98 5.23 -0.16
C LYS A 103 18.38 6.26 -1.11
N ASP A 104 17.06 6.26 -1.20
CA ASP A 104 16.25 7.23 -1.90
C ASP A 104 15.75 8.29 -0.90
N GLU A 105 15.86 9.56 -1.25
CA GLU A 105 15.46 10.67 -0.37
C GLU A 105 13.95 10.71 -0.09
N ALA A 106 13.12 10.18 -0.98
CA ALA A 106 11.67 10.16 -0.86
C ALA A 106 11.10 8.81 -0.37
N TYR A 107 11.88 7.72 -0.48
CA TYR A 107 11.41 6.36 -0.23
C TYR A 107 12.31 5.49 0.67
N GLY A 108 13.44 6.01 1.14
CA GLY A 108 14.25 5.38 2.17
C GLY A 108 15.19 4.36 1.56
N GLU A 109 15.51 3.29 2.30
CA GLU A 109 16.39 2.25 1.78
C GLU A 109 15.69 1.45 0.67
N ARG A 110 16.39 1.32 -0.46
CA ARG A 110 15.94 0.55 -1.63
C ARG A 110 16.65 -0.80 -1.66
N TRP A 111 15.83 -1.83 -1.80
CA TRP A 111 16.27 -3.22 -1.86
C TRP A 111 15.69 -3.87 -3.11
N GLU A 112 16.50 -4.57 -3.88
CA GLU A 112 16.09 -5.16 -5.16
C GLU A 112 16.35 -6.67 -5.18
N ASN A 113 15.43 -7.40 -5.78
CA ASN A 113 15.61 -8.81 -6.08
C ASN A 113 15.82 -8.99 -7.58
N GLU A 114 17.05 -9.29 -7.99
CA GLU A 114 17.43 -9.48 -9.40
C GLU A 114 16.66 -10.61 -10.10
N ARG A 115 16.17 -11.61 -9.34
CA ARG A 115 15.46 -12.77 -9.93
C ARG A 115 14.00 -12.45 -10.22
N SER A 116 13.32 -11.79 -9.29
CA SER A 116 11.90 -11.42 -9.46
C SER A 116 11.72 -10.06 -10.13
N ASN A 117 12.78 -9.26 -10.25
CA ASN A 117 12.71 -7.86 -10.65
C ASN A 117 11.67 -7.12 -9.78
N GLU A 118 11.74 -7.31 -8.47
CA GLU A 118 10.88 -6.64 -7.47
C GLU A 118 11.70 -5.66 -6.64
N VAL A 119 11.05 -4.59 -6.17
CA VAL A 119 11.69 -3.57 -5.33
C VAL A 119 10.97 -3.47 -3.99
N PHE A 120 11.73 -3.69 -2.93
CA PHE A 120 11.30 -3.49 -1.55
C PHE A 120 11.82 -2.14 -1.05
N LEU A 121 10.91 -1.26 -0.65
CA LEU A 121 11.24 0.05 -0.10
C LEU A 121 11.03 0.07 1.42
N LEU A 122 12.09 0.41 2.15
CA LEU A 122 12.10 0.50 3.59
C LEU A 122 12.31 1.95 4.03
N TRP A 123 11.26 2.56 4.58
CA TRP A 123 11.38 3.87 5.25
C TRP A 123 11.35 3.68 6.76
N VAL A 124 12.37 4.19 7.43
CA VAL A 124 12.40 4.28 8.90
C VAL A 124 12.62 5.73 9.28
N SER A 125 11.66 6.35 9.94
CA SER A 125 11.86 7.64 10.60
C SER A 125 12.47 7.40 11.97
N GLU A 126 13.43 8.24 12.35
CA GLU A 126 13.90 8.31 13.73
C GLU A 126 12.74 8.64 14.67
N ALA A 127 12.83 8.18 15.92
CA ALA A 127 11.88 8.57 16.96
C ALA A 127 11.97 10.09 17.15
N LEU A 128 10.82 10.76 17.20
CA LEU A 128 10.78 12.13 17.69
C LEU A 128 11.35 12.10 19.11
N GLN A 129 12.44 12.81 19.35
CA GLN A 129 12.91 13.12 20.68
C GLN A 129 11.88 14.10 21.27
N ASP A 130 10.97 13.59 22.10
CA ASP A 130 10.16 14.40 23.01
C ASP A 130 11.01 14.81 24.23
#